data_AF-G3VTT9-F1
#
_entry.id   AF-G3VTT9-F1
#
_cell.length_a   1.000
_cell.length_b   1.000
_cell.length_c   1.000
_cell.angle_alpha   90.00
_cell.angle_beta   90.00
_cell.angle_gamma   90.00
#
_symmetry.space_group_name_H-M   'P 1'
#
loop_
_entity.id
_entity.type
_entity.pdbx_description
1 polymer ?
#
loop_
_entity_poly.entity_id
_entity_poly.type
_entity_poly.pdbx_seq_one_letter_code
_entity_poly.pdbx_strand_id
1 'polypeptide(L)'
;MSIGVPIKVLHEAEGHIVTCETNTGEVYRGKLIEAEDNMNCQMSNITVTYRDGRVAQLEQVYIRGSKIRFLILPDMLKNAPMLKSMKNKNQGSGAGRGKAAILKAQVAARGRGRGMGRGNIFQKRR
;
A
#
# COMPACT_ATOMS: atom_id res chain seq x y z
N MET A 1 16.11 -6.03 -9.66
CA MET A 1 15.81 -4.95 -8.69
C MET A 1 14.29 -4.76 -8.70
N SER A 2 13.57 -4.88 -7.57
CA SER A 2 12.10 -4.74 -7.59
C SER A 2 11.72 -3.26 -7.44
N ILE A 3 11.12 -2.68 -8.48
CA ILE A 3 10.59 -1.32 -8.48
C ILE A 3 9.48 -1.21 -7.42
N GLY A 4 9.59 -0.19 -6.55
CA GLY A 4 8.63 0.06 -5.47
C GLY A 4 7.26 0.52 -6.00
N VAL A 5 6.21 0.32 -5.21
CA VAL A 5 4.84 0.75 -5.59
C VAL A 5 4.76 2.23 -6.00
N PRO A 6 5.41 3.20 -5.34
CA PRO A 6 5.35 4.60 -5.74
C PRO A 6 5.81 4.85 -7.18
N ILE A 7 6.91 4.23 -7.60
CA ILE A 7 7.44 4.38 -8.96
C ILE A 7 6.49 3.74 -9.99
N LYS A 8 5.88 2.59 -9.66
CA LYS A 8 4.87 1.98 -10.54
C LYS A 8 3.66 2.90 -10.75
N VAL A 9 3.18 3.55 -9.69
CA VAL A 9 2.06 4.50 -9.79
C VAL A 9 2.46 5.75 -10.56
N LEU A 10 3.72 6.17 -10.48
CA LEU A 10 4.24 7.27 -11.30
C LEU A 10 4.19 6.93 -12.79
N HIS A 11 4.58 5.72 -13.20
CA HIS A 11 4.43 5.27 -14.59
C HIS A 11 2.97 5.21 -15.03
N GLU A 12 2.04 4.80 -14.16
CA GLU A 12 0.60 4.83 -14.48
C GLU A 12 0.06 6.26 -14.71
N ALA A 13 0.78 7.30 -14.24
CA ALA A 13 0.41 8.69 -14.45
C ALA A 13 0.92 9.28 -15.79
N GLU A 14 1.74 8.55 -16.55
CA GLU A 14 2.17 8.97 -17.88
C GLU A 14 0.96 9.26 -18.78
N GLY A 15 1.09 10.27 -19.63
CA GLY A 15 0.02 10.77 -20.47
C GLY A 15 -1.00 11.70 -19.79
N HIS A 16 -0.94 11.88 -18.48
CA HIS A 16 -1.89 12.71 -17.72
C HIS A 16 -1.29 14.03 -17.26
N ILE A 17 -2.17 14.97 -16.86
CA ILE A 17 -1.75 16.22 -16.23
C ILE A 17 -1.33 15.92 -14.78
N VAL A 18 -0.10 16.29 -14.45
CA VAL A 18 0.47 16.19 -13.11
C VAL A 18 0.97 17.55 -12.65
N THR A 19 1.13 17.70 -11.35
CA THR A 19 1.85 18.84 -10.75
C THR A 19 3.10 18.33 -10.07
N CYS A 20 4.26 18.87 -10.47
CA CYS A 20 5.56 18.56 -9.87
C CYS A 20 6.07 19.81 -9.14
N GLU A 21 6.34 19.68 -7.84
CA GLU A 21 7.04 20.72 -7.08
C GLU A 21 8.52 20.34 -6.92
N THR A 22 9.42 21.26 -7.21
CA THR A 22 10.87 21.06 -7.04
C THR A 22 11.32 21.40 -5.62
N ASN A 23 12.51 20.93 -5.25
CA ASN A 23 13.16 21.25 -3.97
C ASN A 23 13.42 22.75 -3.77
N THR A 24 13.42 23.55 -4.83
CA THR A 24 13.59 25.00 -4.80
C THR A 24 12.27 25.77 -4.74
N GLY A 25 11.14 25.07 -4.91
CA GLY A 25 9.79 25.62 -4.73
C GLY A 25 9.13 26.11 -6.03
N GLU A 26 9.74 25.85 -7.20
CA GLU A 26 9.03 26.02 -8.47
C GLU A 26 8.01 24.90 -8.65
N VAL A 27 6.86 25.26 -9.19
CA VAL A 27 5.74 24.34 -9.42
C VAL A 27 5.50 24.23 -10.92
N TYR A 28 5.62 23.02 -11.44
CA TYR A 28 5.41 22.68 -12.85
C TYR A 28 4.11 21.91 -12.99
N ARG A 29 3.13 22.46 -13.70
CA ARG A 29 1.87 21.76 -14.00
C ARG A 29 1.75 21.56 -15.50
N GLY A 30 1.72 20.31 -15.93
CA GLY A 30 1.68 19.96 -17.35
C GLY A 30 1.46 18.46 -17.56
N LYS A 31 1.51 18.02 -18.82
CA LYS A 31 1.36 16.60 -19.17
C LYS A 31 2.67 15.86 -18.86
N LEU A 32 2.61 14.80 -18.06
CA LEU A 32 3.72 13.87 -17.90
C LEU A 32 3.84 13.04 -19.18
N ILE A 33 4.97 13.13 -19.86
CA ILE A 33 5.24 12.40 -21.10
C ILE A 33 5.90 11.06 -20.79
N GLU A 34 6.91 11.08 -19.93
CA GLU A 34 7.67 9.90 -19.54
C GLU A 34 8.19 10.09 -18.11
N ALA A 35 8.17 9.02 -17.32
CA ALA A 35 8.84 8.94 -16.04
C ALA A 35 9.87 7.80 -16.06
N GLU A 36 11.07 8.06 -15.55
CA GLU A 36 12.12 7.04 -15.40
C GLU A 36 12.10 6.42 -13.99
N ASP A 37 12.74 5.25 -13.81
CA ASP A 37 12.89 4.58 -12.51
C ASP A 37 13.61 5.43 -11.44
N ASN A 38 14.43 6.38 -11.87
CA ASN A 38 15.12 7.35 -11.02
C ASN A 38 14.30 8.62 -10.73
N MET A 39 13.02 8.63 -11.14
CA MET A 39 12.05 9.73 -11.07
C MET A 39 12.37 10.94 -11.95
N ASN A 40 13.31 10.85 -12.91
CA ASN A 40 13.40 11.87 -13.95
C ASN A 40 12.07 11.92 -14.71
N CYS A 41 11.57 13.13 -14.96
CA CYS A 41 10.28 13.34 -15.58
C CYS A 41 10.44 14.24 -16.81
N GLN A 42 10.00 13.75 -17.96
CA GLN A 42 9.77 14.58 -19.14
C GLN A 42 8.32 15.05 -19.14
N MET A 43 8.11 16.35 -19.28
CA MET A 43 6.77 16.94 -19.33
C MET A 43 6.60 17.82 -20.56
N SER A 44 5.36 18.05 -20.97
CA SER A 44 5.01 19.01 -22.03
C SER A 44 3.78 19.86 -21.67
N ASN A 45 3.60 20.96 -22.41
CA ASN A 45 2.50 21.92 -22.23
C ASN A 45 2.39 22.37 -20.76
N ILE A 46 3.50 22.91 -20.23
CA ILE A 46 3.65 23.18 -18.80
C ILE A 46 3.39 24.64 -18.50
N THR A 47 2.56 24.90 -17.51
CA THR A 47 2.53 26.17 -16.79
C THR A 47 3.44 26.05 -15.58
N VAL A 48 4.54 26.82 -15.56
CA VAL A 48 5.45 26.89 -14.42
C VAL A 48 5.15 28.12 -13.59
N THR A 49 5.12 27.96 -12.26
CA THR A 49 5.10 29.06 -11.28
C THR A 49 6.43 29.07 -10.55
N TYR A 50 7.20 30.13 -10.72
CA TYR A 50 8.46 30.33 -10.03
C TYR A 50 8.22 30.78 -8.59
N ARG A 51 9.24 30.65 -7.75
CA ARG A 51 9.16 30.99 -6.32
C ARG A 51 8.81 32.46 -6.05
N ASP A 52 9.14 33.36 -6.97
CA ASP A 52 8.79 34.77 -6.92
C ASP A 52 7.35 35.08 -7.41
N GLY A 53 6.57 34.04 -7.72
CA GLY A 53 5.19 34.14 -8.20
C GLY A 53 5.07 34.38 -9.69
N ARG A 54 6.17 34.56 -10.44
CA ARG A 54 6.10 34.68 -11.89
C ARG A 54 5.59 33.38 -12.51
N VAL A 55 4.74 33.52 -13.52
CA VAL A 55 4.19 32.39 -14.27
C VAL A 55 4.71 32.44 -15.70
N ALA A 56 5.12 31.30 -16.23
CA ALA A 56 5.51 31.15 -17.63
C ALA A 56 4.92 29.87 -18.23
N GLN A 57 4.81 29.84 -19.56
CA GLN A 57 4.45 28.65 -20.31
C GLN A 57 5.71 28.06 -20.93
N LEU A 58 5.87 26.75 -20.82
CA LEU A 58 6.96 25.98 -21.42
C LEU A 58 6.36 24.89 -22.29
N GLU A 59 6.87 24.72 -23.51
CA GLU A 59 6.42 23.63 -24.39
C GLU A 59 6.88 22.27 -23.86
N GLN A 60 8.12 22.19 -23.38
CA GLN A 60 8.73 20.96 -22.88
C GLN A 60 9.70 21.25 -21.75
N VAL A 61 9.79 20.34 -20.77
CA VAL A 61 10.79 20.39 -19.71
C VAL A 61 11.24 18.97 -19.33
N TYR A 62 12.49 18.83 -18.94
CA TYR A 62 13.04 17.62 -18.35
C TYR A 62 13.50 17.92 -16.93
N ILE A 63 12.84 17.32 -15.94
CA ILE A 63 13.11 17.55 -14.52
C ILE A 63 13.84 16.34 -13.97
N ARG A 64 15.04 16.56 -13.43
CA ARG A 64 15.82 15.51 -12.75
C ARG A 64 15.08 15.05 -11.49
N GLY A 65 14.91 13.75 -11.30
CA GLY A 65 14.16 13.17 -10.18
C GLY A 65 14.69 13.59 -8.80
N SER A 66 16.01 13.75 -8.66
CA SER A 66 16.62 14.24 -7.41
C SER A 66 16.28 15.70 -7.05
N LYS A 67 15.61 16.43 -7.95
CA LYS A 67 15.12 17.80 -7.70
C LYS A 67 13.64 17.84 -7.37
N ILE A 68 12.92 16.72 -7.45
CA ILE A 68 11.49 16.64 -7.15
C ILE A 68 11.28 16.51 -5.64
N ARG A 69 10.39 17.33 -5.09
CA ARG A 69 9.92 17.23 -3.70
C ARG A 69 8.73 16.30 -3.62
N PHE A 70 7.70 16.55 -4.43
CA PHE A 70 6.53 15.68 -4.56
C PHE A 70 5.87 15.87 -5.94
N LEU A 71 5.05 14.88 -6.32
CA LEU A 71 4.12 14.99 -7.43
C LEU A 71 2.68 14.84 -6.94
N ILE A 72 1.78 15.60 -7.56
CA ILE A 72 0.33 15.41 -7.46
C ILE A 72 -0.11 14.74 -8.75
N LEU A 73 -0.65 13.54 -8.61
CA LEU A 73 -1.12 12.71 -9.72
C LEU A 73 -2.64 12.81 -9.87
N PRO A 74 -3.22 12.40 -11.02
CA PRO A 74 -4.67 12.37 -11.21
C PRO A 74 -5.38 11.53 -10.15
N ASP A 75 -6.55 11.98 -9.72
CA ASP A 75 -7.32 11.33 -8.66
C ASP A 75 -7.82 9.92 -9.05
N MET A 76 -7.93 9.63 -10.35
CA MET A 76 -8.26 8.30 -10.88
C MET A 76 -7.29 7.21 -10.38
N LEU A 77 -6.03 7.57 -10.11
CA LEU A 77 -5.01 6.64 -9.61
C LEU A 77 -5.19 6.27 -8.13
N LYS A 78 -6.12 6.90 -7.39
CA LYS A 78 -6.43 6.53 -5.99
C LYS A 78 -6.87 5.07 -5.84
N ASN A 79 -7.44 4.51 -6.92
CA ASN A 79 -7.94 3.15 -6.98
C ASN A 79 -7.01 2.17 -7.70
N ALA A 80 -5.79 2.62 -8.05
CA ALA A 80 -4.80 1.80 -8.73
C ALA A 80 -4.58 0.47 -7.99
N PRO A 81 -4.52 -0.67 -8.70
CA PRO A 81 -4.38 -1.99 -8.09
C PRO A 81 -3.10 -2.08 -7.22
N MET A 82 -2.05 -1.34 -7.60
CA MET A 82 -0.78 -1.29 -6.89
C MET A 82 -0.93 -0.74 -5.46
N LEU A 83 -1.81 0.24 -5.24
CA LEU A 83 -2.08 0.83 -3.91
C LEU A 83 -2.95 -0.08 -3.02
N LYS A 84 -3.76 -0.97 -3.61
CA LYS A 84 -4.63 -1.90 -2.85
C LYS A 84 -3.85 -2.99 -2.14
N SER A 85 -2.75 -3.47 -2.73
CA SER A 85 -1.94 -4.56 -2.16
C SER A 85 -1.28 -4.20 -0.82
N MET A 86 -1.04 -2.91 -0.55
CA MET A 86 -0.44 -2.45 0.71
C MET A 86 -1.41 -2.52 1.90
N LYS A 87 -2.72 -2.38 1.69
CA LYS A 87 -3.72 -2.45 2.77
C LYS A 87 -3.79 -3.85 3.40
N ASN A 88 -3.57 -4.90 2.62
CA ASN A 88 -3.71 -6.28 3.09
C ASN A 88 -2.47 -6.81 3.83
N LYS A 89 -1.30 -6.19 3.67
CA LYS A 89 -0.08 -6.62 4.39
C LYS A 89 -0.04 -6.17 5.84
N ASN A 90 -0.68 -5.05 6.19
CA ASN A 90 -0.73 -4.56 7.58
C ASN A 90 -1.84 -5.20 8.43
N GLN A 91 -2.69 -6.07 7.87
CA GLN A 91 -3.73 -6.79 8.62
C GLN A 91 -3.48 -8.30 8.75
N GLY A 92 -2.33 -8.80 8.28
CA GLY A 92 -2.14 -10.24 8.05
C GLY A 92 -1.06 -10.98 8.83
N SER A 93 -0.30 -10.34 9.74
CA SER A 93 0.84 -11.00 10.42
C SER A 93 0.73 -11.07 11.95
N GLY A 94 -0.46 -10.86 12.53
CA GLY A 94 -0.66 -10.88 13.99
C GLY A 94 -1.67 -11.88 14.55
N ALA A 95 -2.55 -12.49 13.74
CA ALA A 95 -3.77 -13.13 14.27
C ALA A 95 -4.04 -14.58 13.81
N GLY A 96 -3.04 -15.28 13.24
CA GLY A 96 -3.23 -16.63 12.69
C GLY A 96 -2.74 -17.78 13.57
N ARG A 97 -1.74 -17.58 14.43
CA ARG A 97 -1.08 -18.70 15.14
C ARG A 97 -1.68 -19.02 16.52
N GLY A 98 -2.39 -18.08 17.14
CA GLY A 98 -2.96 -18.29 18.48
C GLY A 98 -4.28 -19.06 18.50
N LYS A 99 -5.17 -18.80 17.52
CA LYS A 99 -6.53 -19.40 17.53
C LYS A 99 -6.52 -20.90 17.31
N ALA A 100 -5.65 -21.41 16.44
CA ALA A 100 -5.50 -22.85 16.22
C ALA A 100 -4.93 -23.57 17.47
N ALA A 101 -4.01 -22.92 18.20
CA ALA A 101 -3.45 -23.46 19.44
C ALA A 101 -4.49 -23.48 20.58
N ILE A 102 -5.32 -22.44 20.71
CA ILE A 102 -6.38 -22.37 21.72
C ILE A 102 -7.48 -23.40 21.45
N LEU A 103 -7.91 -23.58 20.19
CA LEU A 103 -8.87 -24.63 19.82
C LEU A 103 -8.31 -26.03 20.06
N LYS A 104 -7.03 -26.28 19.74
CA LYS A 104 -6.38 -27.58 20.00
C LYS A 104 -6.21 -27.84 21.51
N ALA A 105 -5.94 -26.80 22.30
CA ALA A 105 -5.88 -26.89 23.76
C ALA A 105 -7.25 -27.15 24.41
N GLN A 106 -8.33 -26.54 23.89
CA GLN A 106 -9.70 -26.80 24.36
C GLN A 106 -10.17 -28.23 24.07
N VAL A 107 -9.79 -28.78 22.91
CA VAL A 107 -10.10 -30.18 22.56
C VAL A 107 -9.28 -31.16 23.42
N ALA A 108 -8.00 -30.86 23.68
CA ALA A 108 -7.16 -31.69 24.55
C ALA A 108 -7.60 -31.67 26.03
N ALA A 109 -8.10 -30.53 26.53
CA ALA A 109 -8.56 -30.38 27.90
C ALA A 109 -9.92 -31.07 28.18
N ARG A 110 -10.74 -31.32 27.15
CA ARG A 110 -12.02 -32.05 27.29
C ARG A 110 -11.87 -33.59 27.31
N GLY A 111 -10.66 -34.11 27.08
CA GLY A 111 -10.39 -35.56 27.01
C GLY A 111 -9.93 -36.21 28.32
N ARG A 112 -9.78 -35.47 29.43
CA ARG A 112 -9.37 -36.03 30.72
C ARG A 112 -10.36 -35.69 31.82
N GLY A 113 -11.26 -36.62 32.11
CA GLY A 113 -11.92 -36.68 33.41
C GLY A 113 -13.40 -37.00 33.36
N ARG A 114 -13.73 -38.29 33.36
CA ARG A 114 -14.71 -38.95 34.26
C ARG A 114 -15.10 -40.31 33.70
N GLY A 115 -14.38 -41.32 34.13
CA GLY A 115 -14.70 -42.71 33.82
C GLY A 115 -14.10 -43.64 34.85
N MET A 116 -14.62 -43.62 36.08
CA MET A 116 -14.67 -44.80 36.95
C MET A 116 -15.55 -44.52 38.17
N GLY A 117 -16.65 -45.27 38.32
CA GLY A 117 -17.50 -45.20 39.50
C GLY A 117 -18.99 -45.40 39.23
N ARG A 118 -19.38 -46.53 38.65
CA ARG A 118 -20.76 -47.05 38.74
C ARG A 118 -20.68 -48.51 39.18
N GLY A 119 -20.58 -48.72 40.48
CA GLY A 119 -20.91 -50.00 41.09
C GLY A 119 -22.44 -50.14 41.13
N ASN A 120 -22.97 -51.13 40.43
CA ASN A 120 -24.27 -51.70 40.73
C ASN A 120 -24.36 -53.11 40.14
N ILE A 121 -24.44 -54.11 41.02
CA ILE A 121 -25.00 -55.46 40.80
C ILE A 121 -25.37 -55.94 42.22
N PHE A 122 -26.67 -55.97 42.56
CA PHE A 122 -27.53 -57.18 42.61
C PHE A 122 -26.99 -58.23 43.61
N GLN A 123 -27.71 -58.81 44.58
CA GLN A 123 -29.11 -59.28 44.56
C GLN A 123 -29.51 -59.82 45.97
N LYS A 124 -30.68 -59.40 46.48
CA LYS A 124 -31.80 -60.19 47.08
C LYS A 124 -31.56 -61.39 48.04
N ARG A 125 -32.41 -61.40 49.11
CA ARG A 125 -32.93 -62.51 49.96
C ARG A 125 -31.97 -62.98 51.06
N ARG A 126 -32.38 -63.20 52.31
CA ARG A 126 -33.65 -63.59 52.94
C ARG A 126 -33.80 -62.88 54.29
#